data_AF-A0A151IF76-F1
#
_entry.id   AF-A0A151IF76-F1
#
_cell.length_a   1.000
_cell.length_b   1.000
_cell.length_c   1.000
_cell.angle_alpha   90.00
_cell.angle_beta   90.00
_cell.angle_gamma   90.00
#
_symmetry.space_group_name_H-M   'P 1'
#
loop_
_entity.id
_entity.type
_entity.pdbx_description
1 polymer ?
#
loop_
_entity_poly.entity_id
_entity_poly.type
_entity_poly.pdbx_seq_one_letter_code
_entity_poly.pdbx_strand_id
1 'polypeptide(L)'
;VPIIIFLFYSVHLGMTAPNWSKDLSESLESLNHNLHEYITKLTQDMNENIQNVLAEVNKTIENLSTEEHQVITSGGANGLIVQPVNGVTKIIMSYRTPDGKQHYTVVEELIDGKYRYHDETVYNPNTNTTEKIRWKENLSTGHREYLSNEK
;
A
#
# COMPACT_ATOMS: atom_id res chain seq x y z
N VAL A 1 -34.01 -5.74 38.49
CA VAL A 1 -33.71 -6.33 39.82
C VAL A 1 -34.48 -7.63 40.09
N PRO A 2 -34.30 -8.72 39.29
CA PRO A 2 -34.69 -10.05 39.76
C PRO A 2 -33.57 -11.11 39.67
N ILE A 3 -32.37 -10.77 39.21
CA ILE A 3 -31.28 -11.75 39.00
C ILE A 3 -30.63 -12.20 40.31
N ILE A 4 -30.70 -11.39 41.38
CA ILE A 4 -30.02 -11.68 42.66
C ILE A 4 -30.77 -12.75 43.49
N ILE A 5 -32.07 -12.97 43.25
CA ILE A 5 -32.89 -13.89 44.07
C ILE A 5 -32.68 -15.36 43.66
N PHE A 6 -32.21 -15.63 42.44
CA PHE A 6 -32.00 -17.01 41.98
C PHE A 6 -30.74 -17.69 42.56
N LEU A 7 -29.84 -16.93 43.20
CA LEU A 7 -28.59 -17.48 43.74
C LEU A 7 -28.71 -18.09 45.14
N PHE A 8 -29.84 -17.94 45.84
CA PHE A 8 -29.98 -18.40 47.23
C PHE A 8 -30.94 -19.58 47.45
N TYR A 9 -31.62 -20.09 46.43
CA TYR A 9 -32.65 -21.15 46.60
C TYR A 9 -32.17 -22.59 46.40
N SER A 10 -30.89 -22.84 46.11
CA SER A 10 -30.40 -24.20 45.81
C SER A 10 -29.73 -24.93 46.99
N VAL A 11 -29.99 -24.53 48.23
CA VAL A 11 -29.39 -25.16 49.44
C VAL A 11 -30.35 -26.18 50.09
N HIS A 12 -31.38 -26.70 49.40
CA HIS A 12 -32.37 -27.54 50.10
C HIS A 12 -32.91 -28.81 49.47
N LEU A 13 -32.30 -29.38 48.43
CA LEU A 13 -32.60 -30.76 48.04
C LEU A 13 -31.31 -31.44 47.55
N GLY A 14 -31.00 -32.61 48.10
CA GLY A 14 -29.81 -33.38 47.77
C GLY A 14 -29.69 -33.68 46.28
N MET A 15 -28.91 -32.87 45.57
CA MET A 15 -28.39 -33.09 44.23
C MET A 15 -27.03 -32.41 44.20
N THR A 16 -26.03 -33.12 43.70
CA THR A 16 -24.63 -32.72 43.49
C THR A 16 -24.43 -31.21 43.32
N ALA A 17 -23.54 -30.63 44.12
CA ALA A 17 -23.14 -29.22 44.04
C ALA A 17 -22.93 -28.81 42.56
N PRO A 18 -23.54 -27.72 42.08
CA PRO A 18 -23.54 -27.42 40.65
C PRO A 18 -22.12 -27.07 40.20
N ASN A 19 -21.60 -27.83 39.23
CA ASN A 19 -20.24 -27.73 38.68
C ASN A 19 -20.00 -26.50 37.77
N TRP A 20 -20.88 -25.50 37.81
CA TRP A 20 -20.87 -24.33 36.91
C TRP A 20 -19.53 -23.59 36.91
N SER A 21 -18.81 -23.56 38.03
CA SER A 21 -17.50 -22.92 38.11
C SER A 21 -16.43 -23.69 37.34
N LYS A 22 -16.53 -25.03 37.32
CA LYS A 22 -15.63 -25.89 36.55
C LYS A 22 -15.95 -25.79 35.07
N ASP A 23 -17.23 -25.87 34.71
CA ASP A 23 -17.70 -25.75 33.32
C ASP A 23 -17.35 -24.37 32.72
N LEU A 24 -17.44 -23.30 33.52
CA LEU A 24 -17.03 -21.95 33.12
C LEU A 24 -15.51 -21.85 32.93
N SER A 25 -14.72 -22.45 33.84
CA SER A 25 -13.25 -22.46 33.73
C SER A 25 -12.78 -23.19 32.48
N GLU A 26 -13.35 -24.37 32.20
CA GLU A 26 -13.06 -25.17 31.01
C GLU A 26 -13.45 -24.43 29.72
N SER A 27 -14.60 -23.74 29.73
CA SER A 27 -15.04 -22.91 28.61
C SER A 27 -14.08 -21.74 28.36
N LEU A 28 -13.58 -21.10 29.42
CA LEU A 28 -12.66 -19.98 29.32
C LEU A 28 -11.28 -20.42 28.80
N GLU A 29 -10.79 -21.58 29.25
CA GLU A 29 -9.55 -22.19 28.76
C GLU A 29 -9.65 -22.58 27.28
N SER A 30 -10.76 -23.19 26.88
CA SER A 30 -11.01 -23.53 25.47
C SER A 30 -11.04 -22.29 24.58
N LEU A 31 -11.70 -21.22 25.04
CA LEU A 31 -11.80 -19.96 24.31
C LEU A 31 -10.42 -19.28 24.18
N ASN A 32 -9.63 -19.29 25.26
CA ASN A 32 -8.27 -18.76 25.25
C ASN A 32 -7.35 -19.54 24.31
N HIS A 33 -7.45 -20.87 24.30
CA HIS A 33 -6.69 -21.74 23.38
C HIS A 33 -7.07 -21.46 21.92
N ASN A 34 -8.37 -21.41 21.62
CA ASN A 34 -8.86 -21.10 20.28
C ASN A 34 -8.37 -19.73 19.80
N LEU A 35 -8.47 -18.70 20.65
CA LEU A 35 -7.96 -17.36 20.32
C LEU A 35 -6.45 -17.38 20.02
N HIS A 36 -5.68 -18.13 20.80
CA HIS A 36 -4.24 -18.25 20.58
C HIS A 36 -3.92 -18.92 19.23
N GLU A 37 -4.63 -19.99 18.87
CA GLU A 37 -4.47 -20.63 17.56
C GLU A 37 -4.86 -19.70 16.41
N TYR A 38 -5.99 -18.97 16.54
CA TYR A 38 -6.44 -18.02 15.53
C TYR A 38 -5.42 -16.90 15.30
N ILE A 39 -4.88 -16.32 16.38
CA ILE A 39 -3.86 -15.27 16.29
C ILE A 39 -2.58 -15.80 15.64
N THR A 40 -2.17 -17.02 15.99
CA THR A 40 -0.96 -17.64 15.43
C THR A 40 -1.10 -17.87 13.92
N LYS A 41 -2.22 -18.46 13.48
CA LYS A 41 -2.49 -18.67 12.05
C LYS A 41 -2.55 -17.35 11.28
N LEU A 42 -3.26 -16.36 11.81
CA LEU A 42 -3.33 -15.04 11.19
C LEU A 42 -1.94 -14.39 11.05
N THR A 43 -1.12 -14.49 12.09
CA THR A 43 0.25 -13.95 12.08
C THR A 43 1.11 -14.65 11.03
N GLN A 44 0.99 -15.97 10.93
CA GLN A 44 1.71 -16.75 9.93
C GLN A 44 1.26 -16.40 8.50
N ASP A 45 -0.04 -16.38 8.24
CA ASP A 45 -0.61 -16.04 6.93
C ASP A 45 -0.21 -14.63 6.49
N MET A 46 -0.24 -13.67 7.42
CA MET A 46 0.23 -12.30 7.16
C MET A 46 1.71 -12.27 6.81
N ASN A 47 2.55 -12.99 7.57
CA ASN A 47 3.99 -13.00 7.34
C ASN A 47 4.33 -13.65 5.99
N GLU A 48 3.70 -14.77 5.64
CA GLU A 48 3.88 -15.44 4.35
C GLU A 48 3.44 -14.53 3.18
N ASN A 49 2.29 -13.87 3.30
CA ASN A 49 1.84 -12.91 2.28
C ASN A 49 2.79 -11.73 2.11
N ILE A 50 3.29 -11.15 3.20
CA ILE A 50 4.26 -10.05 3.14
C ILE A 50 5.54 -10.50 2.43
N GLN A 51 6.07 -11.68 2.76
CA GLN A 51 7.27 -12.20 2.12
C GLN A 51 7.07 -12.46 0.62
N ASN A 52 5.92 -13.02 0.24
CA ASN A 52 5.59 -13.25 -1.17
C ASN A 52 5.50 -11.94 -1.97
N VAL A 53 4.83 -10.92 -1.42
CA VAL A 53 4.73 -9.60 -2.05
C VAL A 53 6.11 -8.96 -2.19
N LEU A 54 6.96 -9.03 -1.15
CA LEU A 54 8.32 -8.50 -1.21
C LEU A 54 9.18 -9.22 -2.26
N ALA A 55 9.05 -10.54 -2.38
CA ALA A 55 9.76 -11.31 -3.40
C ALA A 55 9.32 -10.92 -4.82
N GLU A 56 8.02 -10.71 -5.04
CA GLU A 56 7.47 -10.27 -6.33
C GLU A 56 7.91 -8.85 -6.69
N VAL A 57 7.91 -7.94 -5.71
CA VAL A 57 8.45 -6.57 -5.87
C VAL A 57 9.94 -6.61 -6.23
N ASN A 58 10.75 -7.39 -5.50
CA ASN A 58 12.18 -7.52 -5.77
C ASN A 58 12.44 -8.06 -7.18
N LYS A 59 11.71 -9.10 -7.59
CA LYS A 59 11.81 -9.67 -8.94
C LYS A 59 11.43 -8.65 -10.02
N THR A 60 10.40 -7.83 -9.76
CA THR A 60 9.99 -6.75 -10.68
C THR A 60 11.08 -5.69 -10.80
N ILE A 61 11.69 -5.29 -9.69
CA ILE A 61 12.81 -4.33 -9.66
C ILE A 61 14.03 -4.91 -10.39
N GLU A 62 14.39 -6.17 -10.14
CA GLU A 62 15.50 -6.83 -10.82
C GLU A 62 15.29 -6.88 -12.33
N ASN A 63 14.10 -7.30 -12.78
CA ASN A 63 13.77 -7.34 -14.20
C ASN A 63 13.86 -5.94 -14.85
N LEU A 64 13.36 -4.91 -14.15
CA LEU A 64 13.47 -3.52 -14.60
C LEU A 64 14.93 -3.07 -14.68
N SER A 65 15.78 -3.50 -13.74
CA SER A 65 17.20 -3.16 -13.66
C SER A 65 18.11 -3.91 -14.64
N THR A 66 17.68 -5.05 -15.19
CA THR A 66 18.47 -5.86 -16.12
C THR A 66 18.25 -5.50 -17.60
N GLU A 67 17.11 -4.92 -17.93
CA GLU A 67 16.96 -4.12 -19.15
C GLU A 67 17.69 -2.78 -18.89
N GLU A 68 18.12 -2.01 -19.89
CA GLU A 68 19.03 -0.84 -19.72
C GLU A 68 18.51 0.31 -18.82
N HIS A 69 17.42 0.09 -18.08
CA HIS A 69 16.80 0.99 -17.14
C HIS A 69 17.40 0.86 -15.74
N GLN A 70 18.13 1.88 -15.29
CA GLN A 70 18.39 2.04 -13.86
C GLN A 70 17.12 2.47 -13.13
N VAL A 71 16.76 1.73 -12.09
CA VAL A 71 15.72 2.07 -11.11
C VAL A 71 16.37 2.81 -9.95
N ILE A 72 16.08 4.10 -9.79
CA ILE A 72 16.48 4.87 -8.60
C ILE A 72 15.24 5.20 -7.79
N THR A 73 15.12 4.59 -6.61
CA THR A 73 14.11 4.96 -5.61
C THR A 73 14.74 5.97 -4.65
N SER A 74 14.37 7.25 -4.74
CA SER A 74 14.86 8.27 -3.83
C SER A 74 13.90 8.41 -2.63
N GLY A 75 14.41 8.14 -1.44
CA GLY A 75 13.64 8.17 -0.19
C GLY A 75 13.10 9.56 0.11
N GLY A 76 11.76 9.70 0.08
CA GLY A 76 11.04 10.91 0.51
C GLY A 76 9.68 11.03 -0.16
N ALA A 77 9.59 10.65 -1.44
CA ALA A 77 8.35 10.42 -2.18
C ALA A 77 8.47 9.05 -2.84
N ASN A 78 7.37 8.30 -3.01
CA ASN A 78 7.42 7.00 -3.69
C ASN A 78 7.61 7.22 -5.20
N GLY A 79 8.79 7.68 -5.58
CA GLY A 79 9.22 7.96 -6.94
C GLY A 79 10.10 6.83 -7.46
N LEU A 80 9.68 6.26 -8.59
CA LEU A 80 10.43 5.32 -9.40
C LEU A 80 11.02 6.09 -10.58
N ILE A 81 12.32 6.32 -10.58
CA ILE A 81 13.04 6.84 -11.74
C ILE A 81 13.46 5.65 -12.60
N VAL A 82 13.08 5.64 -13.87
CA VAL A 82 13.41 4.62 -14.88
C VAL A 82 14.30 5.28 -15.94
N GLN A 83 15.59 4.94 -15.97
CA GLN A 83 16.53 5.39 -17.01
C GLN A 83 16.24 4.77 -18.39
N PRO A 84 16.74 5.33 -19.51
CA PRO A 84 16.04 5.29 -20.78
C PRO A 84 16.04 3.99 -21.58
N VAL A 85 14.91 3.71 -22.25
CA VAL A 85 14.92 3.19 -23.63
C VAL A 85 15.00 4.39 -24.57
N ASN A 86 15.92 4.37 -25.55
CA ASN A 86 16.00 5.39 -26.63
C ASN A 86 16.22 6.85 -26.17
N GLY A 87 16.88 7.09 -25.03
CA GLY A 87 17.24 8.44 -24.58
C GLY A 87 16.13 9.25 -23.90
N VAL A 88 14.94 8.68 -23.71
CA VAL A 88 13.85 9.26 -22.89
C VAL A 88 13.97 8.78 -21.43
N THR A 89 14.15 9.70 -20.49
CA THR A 89 14.07 9.40 -19.05
C THR A 89 12.61 9.40 -18.61
N LYS A 90 12.16 8.36 -17.91
CA LYS A 90 10.80 8.28 -17.38
C LYS A 90 10.83 8.27 -15.86
N ILE A 91 10.05 9.15 -15.24
CA ILE A 91 9.91 9.25 -13.80
C ILE A 91 8.44 9.02 -13.46
N ILE A 92 8.16 8.03 -12.63
CA ILE A 92 6.82 7.74 -12.14
C ILE A 92 6.81 8.05 -10.65
N MET A 93 6.10 9.10 -10.28
CA MET A 93 5.89 9.48 -8.88
C MET A 93 4.52 9.04 -8.44
N SER A 94 4.44 8.47 -7.25
CA SER A 94 3.17 8.10 -6.65
C SER A 94 3.08 8.62 -5.23
N TYR A 95 1.91 9.11 -4.84
CA TYR A 95 1.65 9.51 -3.46
C TYR A 95 0.19 9.23 -3.09
N ARG A 96 -0.08 9.13 -1.79
CA ARG A 96 -1.45 9.02 -1.28
C ARG A 96 -1.93 10.38 -0.81
N THR A 97 -3.13 10.74 -1.22
CA THR A 97 -3.83 11.92 -0.70
C THR A 97 -4.25 11.69 0.76
N PRO A 98 -4.60 12.74 1.53
CA PRO A 98 -5.07 12.58 2.91
C PRO A 98 -6.29 11.66 3.08
N ASP A 99 -7.14 11.54 2.05
CA ASP A 99 -8.28 10.62 1.99
C ASP A 99 -7.91 9.20 1.53
N GLY A 100 -6.62 8.90 1.39
CA GLY A 100 -6.09 7.57 1.11
C GLY A 100 -6.09 7.16 -0.36
N LYS A 101 -6.52 8.02 -1.28
CA LYS A 101 -6.54 7.72 -2.71
C LYS A 101 -5.16 7.82 -3.32
N GLN A 102 -4.90 6.96 -4.30
CA GLN A 102 -3.63 6.90 -5.01
C GLN A 102 -3.59 7.98 -6.10
N HIS A 103 -2.62 8.88 -6.01
CA HIS A 103 -2.28 9.83 -7.06
C HIS A 103 -0.99 9.38 -7.73
N TYR A 104 -0.88 9.59 -9.05
CA TYR A 104 0.38 9.36 -9.76
C TYR A 104 0.66 10.46 -10.77
N THR A 105 1.94 10.75 -10.92
CA THR A 105 2.49 11.66 -11.92
C THR A 105 3.51 10.88 -12.74
N VAL A 106 3.40 10.97 -14.06
CA VAL A 106 4.37 10.42 -14.99
C VAL A 106 5.05 11.57 -15.68
N VAL A 107 6.38 11.64 -15.61
CA VAL A 107 7.21 12.60 -16.32
C VAL A 107 8.07 11.85 -17.32
N GLU A 108 8.08 12.31 -18.56
CA GLU A 108 8.98 11.86 -19.61
C GLU A 108 9.84 13.04 -20.04
N GLU A 109 11.15 12.92 -19.86
CA GLU A 109 12.13 13.91 -20.29
C GLU A 109 12.98 13.34 -21.44
N LEU A 110 13.04 14.05 -22.56
CA LEU A 110 13.94 13.76 -23.68
C LEU A 110 14.92 14.91 -23.84
N ILE A 111 16.21 14.59 -23.88
CA ILE A 111 17.25 15.56 -24.26
C ILE A 111 17.63 15.28 -25.71
N ASP A 112 17.35 16.24 -26.59
CA ASP A 112 17.71 16.19 -28.00
C ASP A 112 18.52 17.45 -28.37
N GLY A 113 19.84 17.27 -28.45
CA GLY A 113 20.80 18.32 -28.73
C GLY A 113 20.71 19.47 -27.71
N LYS A 114 20.24 20.63 -28.17
CA LYS A 114 20.11 21.84 -27.35
C LYS A 114 18.75 21.99 -26.66
N TYR A 115 17.84 21.03 -26.84
CA TYR A 115 16.49 21.09 -26.29
C TYR A 115 16.26 19.98 -25.28
N ARG A 116 15.55 20.33 -24.20
CA ARG A 116 14.88 19.36 -23.33
C ARG A 116 13.38 19.43 -23.61
N TYR A 117 12.79 18.29 -23.91
CA TYR A 117 11.35 18.11 -23.99
C TYR A 117 10.87 17.48 -22.69
N HIS A 118 9.78 18.01 -22.16
CA HIS A 118 9.13 17.52 -20.95
C HIS A 118 7.67 17.24 -21.27
N ASP A 119 7.24 16.02 -20.98
CA ASP A 119 5.85 15.61 -21.00
C ASP A 119 5.49 15.08 -19.61
N GLU A 120 4.59 15.80 -18.94
CA GLU A 120 4.10 15.42 -17.63
C GLU A 120 2.60 15.15 -17.68
N THR A 121 2.23 14.01 -17.14
CA THR A 121 0.86 13.53 -17.04
C THR A 121 0.54 13.33 -15.57
N VAL A 122 -0.43 14.09 -15.05
CA VAL A 122 -0.85 14.10 -13.65
C VAL A 122 -2.26 13.52 -13.56
N TYR A 123 -2.43 12.41 -12.83
CA TYR A 123 -3.75 11.81 -12.61
C TYR A 123 -4.32 12.21 -11.25
N ASN A 124 -5.48 12.88 -11.25
CA ASN A 124 -6.19 13.24 -10.04
C ASN A 124 -7.32 12.24 -9.73
N PRO A 125 -7.19 11.40 -8.68
CA PRO A 125 -8.21 10.40 -8.32
C PRO A 125 -9.50 11.01 -7.75
N ASN A 126 -9.47 12.28 -7.30
CA ASN A 126 -10.65 12.94 -6.75
C ASN A 126 -11.62 13.40 -7.82
N THR A 127 -11.08 13.88 -8.94
CA THR A 127 -11.85 14.36 -10.08
C THR A 127 -11.94 13.33 -11.20
N ASN A 128 -11.14 12.25 -11.11
CA ASN A 128 -10.96 11.26 -12.17
C ASN A 128 -10.52 11.90 -13.50
N THR A 129 -9.69 12.93 -13.41
CA THR A 129 -9.17 13.66 -14.57
C THR A 129 -7.66 13.53 -14.66
N THR A 130 -7.19 13.57 -15.90
CA THR A 130 -5.76 13.61 -16.21
C THR A 130 -5.42 14.98 -16.77
N GLU A 131 -4.43 15.63 -16.19
CA GLU A 131 -3.87 16.87 -16.69
C GLU A 131 -2.55 16.59 -17.39
N LYS A 132 -2.31 17.34 -18.46
CA LYS A 132 -1.10 17.19 -19.26
C LYS A 132 -0.36 18.52 -19.34
N ILE A 133 0.94 18.49 -19.07
CA ILE A 133 1.81 19.65 -19.13
C ILE A 133 2.95 19.28 -20.06
N ARG A 134 3.03 19.98 -21.20
CA ARG A 134 4.12 19.77 -22.16
C ARG A 134 4.86 21.07 -22.38
N TRP A 135 6.19 20.99 -22.35
CA TRP A 135 7.02 22.13 -22.71
C TRP A 135 8.33 21.67 -23.34
N LYS A 136 8.93 22.57 -24.12
CA LYS A 136 10.30 22.43 -24.61
C LYS A 136 11.15 23.57 -24.05
N GLU A 137 12.36 23.26 -23.60
CA GLU A 137 13.31 24.21 -23.04
C GLU A 137 14.60 24.21 -23.85
N ASN A 138 15.05 25.40 -24.26
CA ASN A 138 16.37 25.55 -24.86
C ASN A 138 17.43 25.56 -23.76
N LEU A 139 18.27 24.54 -23.71
CA LEU A 139 19.30 24.33 -22.68
C LEU A 139 20.40 25.41 -22.70
N SER A 140 20.60 26.11 -23.81
CA SER A 140 21.60 27.18 -23.91
C SER A 140 21.06 28.53 -23.41
N THR A 141 19.74 28.76 -23.48
CA THR A 141 19.14 30.05 -23.12
C THR A 141 18.20 29.98 -21.90
N GLY A 142 17.82 28.77 -21.47
CA GLY A 142 16.80 28.53 -20.44
C GLY A 142 15.38 28.91 -20.88
N HIS A 143 15.16 29.31 -22.14
CA HIS A 143 13.84 29.73 -22.61
C HIS A 143 12.93 28.52 -22.77
N ARG A 144 11.75 28.60 -22.13
CA ARG A 144 10.73 27.54 -22.13
C ARG A 144 9.51 27.96 -22.95
N GLU A 145 9.09 27.06 -23.84
CA GLU A 145 7.88 27.19 -24.65
C GLU A 145 6.91 26.07 -24.27
N TYR A 146 5.70 26.45 -23.84
CA TYR A 146 4.63 25.50 -23.52
C TYR A 146 3.99 25.00 -24.81
N LEU A 147 3.91 23.68 -24.96
CA LEU A 147 3.31 23.03 -26.11
C LEU A 147 1.82 22.84 -25.85
N SER A 148 0.98 23.06 -26.87
CA SER A 148 -0.45 22.84 -26.70
C SER A 148 -0.75 21.37 -26.44
N ASN A 149 -1.64 21.10 -25.49
CA ASN A 149 -2.27 19.79 -25.37
C ASN A 149 -3.19 19.63 -26.59
N GLU A 150 -2.77 18.83 -27.58
CA GLU A 150 -3.68 18.44 -28.66
C GLU A 150 -4.89 17.74 -28.05
N LYS A 151 -6.07 18.20 -28.48
CA LYS A 151 -7.40 17.80 -28.00
C LYS A 151 -7.74 16.37 -28.38
#